data_AF-A0A9W3XC09-F1
#
_entry.id   AF-A0A9W3XC09-F1
#
_cell.length_a   1.000
_cell.length_b   1.000
_cell.length_c   1.000
_cell.angle_alpha   90.00
_cell.angle_beta   90.00
_cell.angle_gamma   90.00
#
_symmetry.space_group_name_H-M   'P 1'
#
loop_
_entity.id
_entity.type
_entity.pdbx_description
1 polymer ?
#
loop_
_entity_poly.entity_id
_entity_poly.type
_entity_poly.pdbx_seq_one_letter_code
_entity_poly.pdbx_strand_id
1 'polypeptide(L)'
;MAMKTDQGHLLVEALITEMRKRKIILPAIYAVEHVAWAVRERAHRKIFKQLTRNLTPSQCKQLDKLLSVGKGYKFSYLSWLRQPSGVVSVKNFHKIMDRIEFIQKLNLPLENGREVHQNRLLQMAREGSRYSNQHLSRFYELKRHATLMAFLIHIYAFLTDQGIEMLEKLMGRMFNHGEKKHKEHFQKDGKAINEKVRLYAKVGKALIEAKELEQDPF
;
A
#
# COMPACT_ATOMS: atom_id res chain seq x y z
N MET A 1 2.69 -3.07 -28.24
CA MET A 1 3.93 -3.22 -27.45
C MET A 1 4.34 -1.96 -26.69
N ALA A 2 4.43 -0.78 -27.34
CA ALA A 2 4.81 0.48 -26.68
C ALA A 2 3.87 0.97 -25.55
N MET A 3 2.62 0.49 -25.51
CA MET A 3 1.72 0.73 -24.38
C MET A 3 2.07 -0.10 -23.13
N LYS A 4 2.93 -1.12 -23.26
CA LYS A 4 3.30 -2.06 -22.18
C LYS A 4 4.74 -1.86 -21.69
N THR A 5 5.65 -1.47 -22.59
CA THR A 5 7.09 -1.29 -22.29
C THR A 5 7.61 0.03 -22.84
N ASP A 6 8.63 0.55 -22.17
CA ASP A 6 9.37 1.75 -22.55
C ASP A 6 10.77 1.47 -23.08
N GLN A 7 11.16 0.20 -23.10
CA GLN A 7 12.50 -0.22 -23.47
C GLN A 7 12.66 -0.10 -24.99
N GLY A 8 13.52 0.83 -25.41
CA GLY A 8 13.74 1.15 -26.82
C GLY A 8 14.17 -0.05 -27.66
N HIS A 9 15.09 -0.87 -27.15
CA HIS A 9 15.58 -2.06 -27.86
C HIS A 9 14.44 -3.05 -28.18
N LEU A 10 13.52 -3.29 -27.24
CA LEU A 10 12.36 -4.17 -27.48
C LEU A 10 11.40 -3.60 -28.54
N LEU A 11 11.26 -2.27 -28.62
CA LEU A 11 10.43 -1.63 -29.64
C LEU A 11 11.08 -1.73 -31.03
N VAL A 12 12.40 -1.55 -31.10
CA VAL A 12 13.18 -1.70 -32.34
C VAL A 12 13.13 -3.16 -32.82
N GLU A 13 13.38 -4.12 -31.94
CA GLU A 13 13.32 -5.56 -32.26
C GLU A 13 11.94 -5.97 -32.77
N ALA A 14 10.87 -5.52 -32.11
CA ALA A 14 9.51 -5.79 -32.55
C ALA A 14 9.17 -5.12 -33.89
N LEU A 15 9.67 -3.90 -34.12
CA LEU A 15 9.50 -3.20 -35.39
C LEU A 15 10.20 -3.93 -36.54
N ILE A 16 11.46 -4.36 -36.33
CA ILE A 16 12.22 -5.15 -37.31
C ILE A 16 11.51 -6.47 -37.61
N THR A 17 11.01 -7.15 -36.56
CA THR A 17 10.27 -8.40 -36.71
C THR A 17 9.00 -8.22 -37.53
N GLU A 18 8.22 -7.15 -37.28
CA GLU A 18 7.03 -6.83 -38.07
C GLU A 18 7.35 -6.43 -39.52
N MET A 19 8.43 -5.67 -39.75
CA MET A 19 8.88 -5.33 -41.11
C MET A 19 9.24 -6.59 -41.91
N ARG A 20 10.01 -7.50 -41.30
CA ARG A 20 10.37 -8.80 -41.91
C ARG A 20 9.13 -9.64 -42.21
N LYS A 21 8.20 -9.75 -41.26
CA LYS A 21 6.93 -10.47 -41.43
C LYS A 21 6.10 -9.92 -42.59
N ARG A 22 6.10 -8.60 -42.77
CA ARG A 22 5.40 -7.89 -43.86
C ARG A 22 6.21 -7.82 -45.15
N LYS A 23 7.39 -8.44 -45.21
CA LYS A 23 8.32 -8.41 -46.35
C LYS A 23 8.73 -6.99 -46.77
N ILE A 24 8.82 -6.07 -45.80
CA ILE A 24 9.31 -4.71 -46.01
C ILE A 24 10.85 -4.74 -45.94
N ILE A 25 11.52 -4.16 -46.94
CA ILE A 25 12.98 -3.98 -46.92
C ILE A 25 13.33 -3.09 -45.73
N LEU A 26 14.24 -3.57 -44.88
CA LEU A 26 14.66 -2.82 -43.70
C LEU A 26 15.35 -1.51 -44.15
N PRO A 27 14.83 -0.34 -43.74
CA PRO A 27 15.49 0.91 -44.03
C PRO A 27 16.76 1.04 -43.18
N ALA A 28 17.52 2.10 -43.42
CA ALA A 28 18.67 2.44 -42.58
C ALA A 28 18.28 2.54 -41.09
N ILE A 29 19.21 2.18 -40.20
CA ILE A 29 18.93 2.04 -38.77
C ILE A 29 18.33 3.30 -38.13
N TYR A 30 18.77 4.50 -38.56
CA TYR A 30 18.23 5.77 -38.08
C TYR A 30 16.72 5.91 -38.34
N ALA A 31 16.23 5.36 -39.44
CA ALA A 31 14.80 5.40 -39.79
C ALA A 31 13.99 4.47 -38.89
N VAL A 32 14.55 3.29 -38.57
CA VAL A 32 13.94 2.33 -37.63
C VAL A 32 13.86 2.94 -36.23
N GLU A 33 14.95 3.55 -35.76
CA GLU A 33 15.02 4.24 -34.48
C GLU A 33 14.03 5.41 -34.41
N HIS A 34 13.92 6.21 -35.47
CA HIS A 34 12.99 7.32 -35.52
C HIS A 34 11.54 6.83 -35.38
N VAL A 35 11.15 5.76 -36.09
CA VAL A 35 9.80 5.18 -35.98
C VAL A 35 9.57 4.62 -34.58
N ALA A 36 10.54 3.90 -34.00
CA ALA A 36 10.44 3.38 -32.64
C ALA A 36 10.26 4.51 -31.61
N TRP A 37 11.03 5.60 -31.75
CA TRP A 37 10.89 6.80 -30.93
C TRP A 37 9.52 7.47 -31.08
N ALA A 38 9.04 7.65 -32.31
CA ALA A 38 7.74 8.27 -32.58
C ALA A 38 6.57 7.45 -31.99
N VAL A 39 6.65 6.12 -32.08
CA VAL A 39 5.67 5.21 -31.47
C VAL A 39 5.72 5.27 -29.94
N ARG A 40 6.92 5.34 -29.36
CA ARG A 40 7.12 5.51 -27.92
C ARG A 40 6.51 6.80 -27.41
N GLU A 41 6.81 7.93 -28.07
CA GLU A 41 6.26 9.24 -27.72
C GLU A 41 4.72 9.26 -27.85
N ARG A 42 4.17 8.64 -28.89
CA ARG A 42 2.71 8.50 -29.04
C ARG A 42 2.10 7.68 -27.91
N ALA A 43 2.75 6.60 -27.49
CA ALA A 43 2.31 5.78 -26.36
C ALA A 43 2.38 6.56 -25.04
N HIS A 44 3.44 7.35 -24.81
CA HIS A 44 3.56 8.22 -23.62
C HIS A 44 2.41 9.20 -23.55
N ARG A 45 2.16 9.95 -24.61
CA ARG A 45 1.05 10.91 -24.67
C ARG A 45 -0.30 10.25 -24.43
N LYS A 46 -0.51 9.04 -24.97
CA LYS A 46 -1.75 8.28 -24.75
C LYS A 46 -1.90 7.89 -23.27
N ILE A 47 -0.86 7.34 -22.65
CA ILE A 47 -0.86 6.97 -21.23
C ILE A 47 -1.10 8.20 -20.34
N PHE A 48 -0.43 9.33 -20.63
CA PHE A 48 -0.58 10.53 -19.84
C PHE A 48 -2.02 11.04 -19.90
N LYS A 49 -2.62 11.09 -21.10
CA LYS A 49 -4.03 11.46 -21.28
C LYS A 49 -5.00 10.49 -20.59
N GLN A 50 -4.68 9.19 -20.53
CA GLN A 50 -5.50 8.23 -19.79
C GLN A 50 -5.46 8.52 -18.28
N LEU A 51 -4.26 8.74 -17.72
CA LEU A 51 -4.09 9.03 -16.29
C LEU A 51 -4.74 10.35 -15.87
N THR A 52 -4.71 11.36 -16.73
CA THR A 52 -5.25 12.70 -16.45
C THR A 52 -6.67 12.90 -17.00
N ARG A 53 -7.33 11.83 -17.45
CA ARG A 53 -8.69 11.89 -17.98
C ARG A 53 -9.65 12.42 -16.91
N ASN A 54 -10.55 13.32 -17.32
CA ASN A 54 -11.58 13.91 -16.47
C ASN A 54 -11.05 14.67 -15.23
N LEU A 55 -9.79 15.14 -15.25
CA LEU A 55 -9.31 16.07 -14.23
C LEU A 55 -9.91 17.46 -14.43
N THR A 56 -10.51 17.99 -13.38
CA THR A 56 -10.96 19.38 -13.30
C THR A 56 -9.75 20.32 -13.14
N PRO A 57 -9.87 21.59 -13.53
CA PRO A 57 -8.81 22.58 -13.29
C PRO A 57 -8.42 22.71 -11.80
N SER A 58 -9.38 22.50 -10.90
CA SER A 58 -9.13 22.49 -9.45
C SER A 58 -8.23 21.32 -9.04
N GLN A 59 -8.53 20.10 -9.51
CA GLN A 59 -7.72 18.92 -9.25
C GLN A 59 -6.30 19.05 -9.84
N CYS A 60 -6.16 19.63 -11.04
CA CYS A 60 -4.83 19.93 -11.61
C CYS A 60 -4.02 20.85 -10.69
N LYS A 61 -4.63 21.93 -10.16
CA LYS A 61 -3.98 22.80 -9.18
C LYS A 61 -3.64 22.08 -7.87
N GLN A 62 -4.49 21.16 -7.42
CA GLN A 62 -4.19 20.34 -6.25
C GLN A 62 -2.99 19.41 -6.47
N LEU A 63 -2.87 18.80 -7.66
CA LEU A 63 -1.70 18.02 -8.04
C LEU A 63 -0.43 18.88 -8.00
N ASP A 64 -0.47 20.08 -8.58
CA ASP A 64 0.68 20.99 -8.56
C ASP A 64 1.04 21.42 -7.12
N LYS A 65 0.03 21.61 -6.26
CA LYS A 65 0.21 21.93 -4.84
C LYS A 65 0.93 20.82 -4.06
N LEU A 66 0.93 19.57 -4.53
CA LEU A 66 1.68 18.49 -3.90
C LEU A 66 3.19 18.76 -3.87
N LEU A 67 3.69 19.50 -4.86
CA LEU A 67 5.10 19.86 -4.99
C LEU A 67 5.50 21.03 -4.08
N SER A 68 4.51 21.74 -3.54
CA SER A 68 4.70 22.91 -2.67
C SER A 68 4.79 22.51 -1.20
N VAL A 69 5.48 23.33 -0.41
CA VAL A 69 5.55 23.17 1.05
C VAL A 69 4.21 23.56 1.67
N GLY A 70 3.65 22.69 2.52
CA GLY A 70 2.41 22.96 3.23
C GLY A 70 2.56 24.06 4.29
N LYS A 71 1.48 24.79 4.61
CA LYS A 71 1.50 25.75 5.72
C LYS A 71 1.80 25.00 7.02
N GLY A 72 2.91 25.35 7.68
CA GLY A 72 3.34 24.72 8.94
C GLY A 72 4.18 23.45 8.80
N TYR A 73 4.48 22.98 7.59
CA TYR A 73 5.32 21.80 7.36
C TYR A 73 6.72 22.19 6.89
N LYS A 74 7.74 21.44 7.29
CA LYS A 74 9.12 21.59 6.78
C LYS A 74 9.32 20.99 5.39
N PHE A 75 8.33 20.26 4.88
CA PHE A 75 8.41 19.47 3.67
C PHE A 75 7.12 19.61 2.84
N SER A 76 7.20 19.29 1.56
CA SER A 76 6.03 19.26 0.67
C SER A 76 5.05 18.14 1.00
N TYR A 77 3.81 18.25 0.54
CA TYR A 77 2.84 17.15 0.66
C TYR A 77 3.33 15.88 -0.06
N LEU A 78 4.00 16.01 -1.20
CA LEU A 78 4.58 14.86 -1.89
C LEU A 78 5.68 14.19 -1.05
N SER A 79 6.57 14.98 -0.45
CA SER A 79 7.62 14.49 0.45
C SER A 79 7.03 13.83 1.70
N TRP A 80 5.95 14.38 2.25
CA TRP A 80 5.21 13.81 3.37
C TRP A 80 4.60 12.45 3.04
N LEU A 81 3.93 12.33 1.89
CA LEU A 81 3.33 11.08 1.43
C LEU A 81 4.36 9.96 1.25
N ARG A 82 5.60 10.31 0.85
CA ARG A 82 6.72 9.38 0.67
C ARG A 82 7.34 8.89 1.98
N GLN A 83 7.00 9.48 3.13
CA GLN A 83 7.62 9.07 4.39
C GLN A 83 7.30 7.61 4.72
N PRO A 84 8.28 6.84 5.22
CA PRO A 84 8.03 5.48 5.65
C PRO A 84 7.04 5.47 6.82
N SER A 85 6.15 4.48 6.86
CA SER A 85 5.14 4.34 7.91
C SER A 85 5.74 4.00 9.28
N GLY A 86 6.99 3.52 9.33
CA GLY A 86 7.70 3.22 10.57
C GLY A 86 7.23 1.91 11.24
N VAL A 87 7.59 1.74 12.52
CA VAL A 87 7.28 0.53 13.29
C VAL A 87 5.79 0.42 13.66
N VAL A 88 5.31 -0.80 13.87
CA VAL A 88 3.92 -1.07 14.27
C VAL A 88 3.60 -0.42 15.60
N SER A 89 2.74 0.60 15.57
CA SER A 89 2.23 1.33 16.73
C SER A 89 0.92 2.03 16.35
N VAL A 90 0.05 2.28 17.33
CA VAL A 90 -1.20 3.03 17.12
C VAL A 90 -0.93 4.42 16.53
N LYS A 91 0.14 5.10 16.99
CA LYS A 91 0.55 6.41 16.46
C LYS A 91 0.88 6.36 14.98
N ASN A 92 1.63 5.36 14.53
CA ASN A 92 1.99 5.24 13.11
C ASN A 92 0.81 4.77 12.25
N PHE A 93 -0.11 3.98 12.81
CA PHE A 93 -1.35 3.63 12.15
C PHE A 93 -2.19 4.89 11.84
N HIS A 94 -2.34 5.80 12.82
CA HIS A 94 -3.02 7.08 12.58
C HIS A 94 -2.34 7.89 11.47
N LYS A 95 -1.00 7.94 11.42
CA LYS A 95 -0.29 8.62 10.32
C LYS A 95 -0.54 7.99 8.94
N ILE A 96 -0.80 6.68 8.87
CA ILE A 96 -1.24 6.05 7.61
C ILE A 96 -2.64 6.56 7.25
N MET A 97 -3.55 6.59 8.21
CA MET A 97 -4.92 7.10 8.03
C MET A 97 -4.95 8.55 7.58
N ASP A 98 -4.16 9.43 8.20
CA ASP A 98 -4.07 10.85 7.79
C ASP A 98 -3.67 10.98 6.30
N ARG A 99 -2.77 10.13 5.83
CA ARG A 99 -2.31 10.13 4.43
C ARG A 99 -3.36 9.56 3.47
N ILE A 100 -4.06 8.51 3.86
CA ILE A 100 -5.17 7.95 3.08
C ILE A 100 -6.29 9.00 2.96
N GLU A 101 -6.70 9.61 4.08
CA GLU A 101 -7.73 10.64 4.12
C GLU A 101 -7.32 11.87 3.30
N PHE A 102 -6.04 12.28 3.37
CA PHE A 102 -5.52 13.35 2.51
C PHE A 102 -5.73 13.05 1.02
N ILE A 103 -5.37 11.85 0.56
CA ILE A 103 -5.53 11.46 -0.85
C ILE A 103 -7.01 11.41 -1.23
N GLN A 104 -7.88 10.87 -0.37
CA GLN A 104 -9.33 10.83 -0.61
C GLN A 104 -9.92 12.24 -0.75
N LYS A 105 -9.48 13.19 0.09
CA LYS A 105 -9.91 14.61 0.03
C LYS A 105 -9.52 15.33 -1.26
N LEU A 106 -8.52 14.84 -2.00
CA LEU A 106 -8.22 15.37 -3.35
C LEU A 106 -9.32 15.01 -4.37
N ASN A 107 -10.15 14.02 -4.06
CA ASN A 107 -11.27 13.55 -4.89
C ASN A 107 -10.83 13.26 -6.33
N LEU A 108 -9.66 12.63 -6.52
CA LEU A 108 -9.08 12.36 -7.83
C LEU A 108 -9.63 11.05 -8.42
N PRO A 109 -9.75 10.95 -9.77
CA PRO A 109 -10.17 9.73 -10.45
C PRO A 109 -9.04 8.69 -10.46
N LEU A 110 -8.75 8.08 -9.32
CA LEU A 110 -7.65 7.10 -9.16
C LEU A 110 -7.88 5.84 -10.01
N GLU A 111 -9.12 5.55 -10.39
CA GLU A 111 -9.52 4.47 -11.29
C GLU A 111 -8.94 4.60 -12.70
N ASN A 112 -8.51 5.80 -13.12
CA ASN A 112 -7.82 6.01 -14.39
C ASN A 112 -6.60 5.10 -14.57
N GLY A 113 -5.98 4.66 -13.47
CA GLY A 113 -4.87 3.70 -13.50
C GLY A 113 -5.24 2.32 -14.07
N ARG A 114 -6.52 1.92 -14.04
CA ARG A 114 -6.99 0.61 -14.51
C ARG A 114 -6.86 0.43 -16.02
N GLU A 115 -6.97 1.51 -16.78
CA GLU A 115 -6.82 1.50 -18.25
C GLU A 115 -5.35 1.48 -18.69
N VAL A 116 -4.41 1.68 -17.77
CA VAL A 116 -2.98 1.73 -18.04
C VAL A 116 -2.33 0.42 -17.69
N HIS A 117 -1.43 -0.06 -18.55
CA HIS A 117 -0.68 -1.28 -18.28
C HIS A 117 0.12 -1.17 -16.96
N GLN A 118 0.02 -2.17 -16.09
CA GLN A 118 0.60 -2.15 -14.74
C GLN A 118 2.09 -1.80 -14.71
N ASN A 119 2.90 -2.37 -15.61
CA ASN A 119 4.34 -2.06 -15.68
C ASN A 119 4.63 -0.59 -15.98
N ARG A 120 3.79 0.06 -16.81
CA ARG A 120 3.94 1.48 -17.14
C ARG A 120 3.49 2.35 -15.98
N LEU A 121 2.39 2.00 -15.34
CA LEU A 121 1.90 2.68 -14.14
C LEU A 121 2.97 2.63 -13.02
N LEU A 122 3.55 1.46 -12.76
CA LEU A 122 4.61 1.29 -11.76
C LEU A 122 5.89 2.06 -12.13
N GLN A 123 6.28 2.07 -13.40
CA GLN A 123 7.42 2.88 -13.85
C GLN A 123 7.20 4.37 -13.54
N MET A 124 6.03 4.91 -13.90
CA MET A 124 5.70 6.31 -13.66
C MET A 124 5.56 6.62 -12.16
N ALA A 125 4.96 5.71 -11.38
CA ALA A 125 4.89 5.84 -9.93
C ALA A 125 6.28 5.91 -9.29
N ARG A 126 7.24 5.11 -9.78
CA ARG A 126 8.65 5.18 -9.35
C ARG A 126 9.31 6.50 -9.71
N GLU A 127 9.08 7.03 -10.92
CA GLU A 127 9.54 8.38 -11.30
C GLU A 127 8.98 9.43 -10.32
N GLY A 128 7.67 9.37 -10.07
CA GLY A 128 6.98 10.24 -9.13
C GLY A 128 7.36 10.04 -7.67
N SER A 129 8.01 8.93 -7.29
CA SER A 129 8.55 8.68 -5.95
C SER A 129 10.01 9.14 -5.81
N ARG A 130 10.83 8.95 -6.86
CA ARG A 130 12.29 9.20 -6.82
C ARG A 130 12.67 10.63 -7.16
N TYR A 131 11.97 11.27 -8.08
CA TYR A 131 12.35 12.61 -8.51
C TYR A 131 12.07 13.67 -7.43
N SER A 132 12.97 14.65 -7.35
CA SER A 132 12.78 15.80 -6.47
C SER A 132 11.60 16.65 -6.95
N ASN A 133 11.01 17.42 -6.05
CA ASN A 133 9.91 18.30 -6.40
C ASN A 133 10.30 19.28 -7.51
N GLN A 134 11.51 19.84 -7.43
CA GLN A 134 12.03 20.76 -8.45
C GLN A 134 12.13 20.08 -9.82
N HIS A 135 12.56 18.82 -9.87
CA HIS A 135 12.64 18.08 -11.12
C HIS A 135 11.25 17.80 -11.70
N LEU A 136 10.29 17.39 -10.86
CA LEU A 136 8.91 17.18 -11.27
C LEU A 136 8.24 18.48 -11.75
N SER A 137 8.52 19.62 -11.11
CA SER A 137 8.00 20.94 -11.52
C SER A 137 8.47 21.36 -12.93
N ARG A 138 9.64 20.88 -13.38
CA ARG A 138 10.17 21.17 -14.72
C ARG A 138 9.53 20.32 -15.83
N PHE A 139 8.76 19.30 -15.49
CA PHE A 139 8.00 18.56 -16.49
C PHE A 139 6.92 19.46 -17.09
N TYR A 140 6.68 19.28 -18.40
CA TYR A 140 5.51 19.86 -19.03
C TYR A 140 4.24 19.33 -18.35
N GLU A 141 3.19 20.15 -18.31
CA GLU A 141 2.00 19.98 -17.47
C GLU A 141 1.40 18.58 -17.54
N LEU A 142 1.10 18.10 -18.75
CA LEU A 142 0.49 16.78 -18.97
C LEU A 142 1.35 15.64 -18.39
N LYS A 143 2.68 15.66 -18.58
CA LYS A 143 3.57 14.65 -17.99
C LYS A 143 3.62 14.78 -16.47
N ARG A 144 3.73 16.00 -15.96
CA ARG A 144 3.79 16.28 -14.52
C ARG A 144 2.57 15.72 -13.81
N HIS A 145 1.37 16.05 -14.28
CA HIS A 145 0.11 15.58 -13.70
C HIS A 145 -0.03 14.06 -13.83
N ALA A 146 0.32 13.48 -14.98
CA ALA A 146 0.25 12.03 -15.16
C ALA A 146 1.22 11.28 -14.23
N THR A 147 2.45 11.78 -14.05
CA THR A 147 3.42 11.20 -13.11
C THR A 147 2.93 11.31 -11.66
N LEU A 148 2.33 12.43 -11.28
CA LEU A 148 1.74 12.61 -9.94
C LEU A 148 0.53 11.71 -9.72
N MET A 149 -0.36 11.57 -10.72
CA MET A 149 -1.48 10.62 -10.68
C MET A 149 -0.98 9.19 -10.50
N ALA A 150 0.01 8.75 -11.29
CA ALA A 150 0.59 7.43 -11.15
C ALA A 150 1.19 7.19 -9.77
N PHE A 151 1.90 8.18 -9.21
CA PHE A 151 2.40 8.12 -7.83
C PHE A 151 1.26 8.00 -6.82
N LEU A 152 0.21 8.82 -6.91
CA LEU A 152 -0.91 8.81 -5.98
C LEU A 152 -1.69 7.49 -6.00
N ILE A 153 -1.94 6.94 -7.18
CA ILE A 153 -2.58 5.63 -7.34
C ILE A 153 -1.76 4.55 -6.64
N HIS A 154 -0.44 4.57 -6.85
CA HIS A 154 0.46 3.60 -6.23
C HIS A 154 0.55 3.76 -4.70
N ILE A 155 0.78 4.97 -4.21
CA ILE A 155 0.95 5.21 -2.77
C ILE A 155 -0.36 4.99 -2.00
N TYR A 156 -1.52 5.27 -2.62
CA TYR A 156 -2.81 5.00 -2.01
C TYR A 156 -3.04 3.50 -1.77
N ALA A 157 -2.78 2.67 -2.79
CA ALA A 157 -2.84 1.21 -2.65
C ALA A 157 -1.83 0.72 -1.59
N PHE A 158 -0.58 1.17 -1.68
CA PHE A 158 0.47 0.81 -0.73
C PHE A 158 0.14 1.17 0.72
N LEU A 159 -0.39 2.37 0.97
CA LEU A 159 -0.80 2.81 2.31
C LEU A 159 -1.98 2.01 2.83
N THR A 160 -2.92 1.62 1.94
CA THR A 160 -4.06 0.78 2.30
C THR A 160 -3.57 -0.59 2.79
N ASP A 161 -2.68 -1.24 2.02
CA ASP A 161 -2.10 -2.53 2.39
C ASP A 161 -1.32 -2.44 3.70
N GLN A 162 -0.49 -1.39 3.86
CA GLN A 162 0.25 -1.16 5.11
C GLN A 162 -0.64 -0.87 6.31
N GLY A 163 -1.75 -0.16 6.11
CA GLY A 163 -2.74 0.11 7.14
C GLY A 163 -3.35 -1.18 7.66
N ILE A 164 -3.77 -2.06 6.73
CA ILE A 164 -4.34 -3.38 7.06
C ILE A 164 -3.30 -4.23 7.82
N GLU A 165 -2.09 -4.36 7.29
CA GLU A 165 -1.02 -5.13 7.93
C GLU A 165 -0.69 -4.62 9.35
N MET A 166 -0.64 -3.30 9.53
CA MET A 166 -0.37 -2.70 10.83
C MET A 166 -1.52 -2.95 11.82
N LEU A 167 -2.77 -2.85 11.35
CA LEU A 167 -3.96 -3.12 12.16
C LEU A 167 -3.99 -4.58 12.62
N GLU A 168 -3.75 -5.53 11.73
CA GLU A 168 -3.65 -6.96 12.05
C GLU A 168 -2.63 -7.22 13.16
N LYS A 169 -1.42 -6.66 13.04
CA LYS A 169 -0.37 -6.81 14.05
C LYS A 169 -0.73 -6.15 15.39
N LEU A 170 -1.44 -5.02 15.37
CA LEU A 170 -1.92 -4.36 16.59
C LEU A 170 -2.98 -5.22 17.30
N MET A 171 -3.95 -5.75 16.55
CA MET A 171 -4.97 -6.65 17.09
C MET A 171 -4.32 -7.91 17.69
N GLY A 172 -3.37 -8.54 16.99
CA GLY A 172 -2.66 -9.71 17.51
C GLY A 172 -1.95 -9.45 18.84
N ARG A 173 -1.31 -8.28 19.01
CA ARG A 173 -0.71 -7.90 20.30
C ARG A 173 -1.75 -7.72 21.41
N MET A 174 -2.91 -7.15 21.09
CA MET A 174 -3.99 -6.98 22.06
C MET A 174 -4.54 -8.32 22.53
N PHE A 175 -4.79 -9.26 21.61
CA PHE A 175 -5.24 -10.61 21.95
C PHE A 175 -4.21 -11.35 22.79
N ASN A 176 -2.93 -11.35 22.38
CA ASN A 176 -1.84 -11.98 23.15
C ASN A 176 -1.71 -11.38 24.56
N HIS A 177 -1.90 -10.07 24.71
CA HIS A 177 -1.89 -9.41 26.01
C HIS A 177 -3.08 -9.87 26.87
N GLY A 178 -4.27 -9.99 26.28
CA GLY A 178 -5.47 -10.51 26.94
C GLY A 178 -5.28 -11.96 27.41
N GLU A 179 -4.79 -12.84 26.54
CA GLU A 179 -4.51 -14.24 26.87
C GLU A 179 -3.46 -14.37 27.97
N LYS A 180 -2.38 -13.57 27.90
CA LYS A 180 -1.35 -13.54 28.94
C LYS A 180 -1.94 -13.11 30.29
N LYS A 181 -2.72 -12.03 30.31
CA LYS A 181 -3.37 -11.53 31.53
C LYS A 181 -4.35 -12.55 32.10
N HIS A 182 -5.11 -13.23 31.23
CA HIS A 182 -6.01 -14.31 31.65
C HIS A 182 -5.24 -15.50 32.23
N LYS A 183 -4.16 -15.94 31.58
CA LYS A 183 -3.29 -17.02 32.06
C LYS A 183 -2.65 -16.67 33.41
N GLU A 184 -2.18 -15.44 33.58
CA GLU A 184 -1.62 -14.95 34.85
C GLU A 184 -2.69 -14.92 35.96
N HIS A 185 -3.91 -14.48 35.67
CA HIS A 185 -5.03 -14.54 36.61
C HIS A 185 -5.36 -15.99 36.99
N PHE A 186 -5.51 -16.87 36.00
CA PHE A 186 -5.79 -18.28 36.23
C PHE A 186 -4.71 -18.97 37.07
N GLN A 187 -3.43 -18.64 36.86
CA GLN A 187 -2.33 -19.15 37.67
C GLN A 187 -2.39 -18.64 39.12
N LYS A 188 -2.72 -17.36 39.34
CA LYS A 188 -2.89 -16.80 40.68
C LYS A 188 -4.05 -17.46 41.42
N ASP A 189 -5.19 -17.61 40.75
CA ASP A 189 -6.38 -18.23 41.32
C ASP A 189 -6.24 -19.75 41.46
N GLY A 190 -5.30 -20.36 40.73
CA GLY A 190 -5.01 -21.79 40.76
C GLY A 190 -4.67 -22.32 42.14
N LYS A 191 -4.02 -21.54 43.02
CA LYS A 191 -3.79 -21.95 44.42
C LYS A 191 -5.09 -22.08 45.20
N ALA A 192 -5.97 -21.09 45.12
CA ALA A 192 -7.27 -21.09 45.79
C ALA A 192 -8.21 -22.16 45.21
N ILE A 193 -8.17 -22.38 43.90
CA ILE A 193 -8.91 -23.46 43.22
C ILE A 193 -8.44 -24.82 43.71
N ASN A 194 -7.12 -25.06 43.75
CA ASN A 194 -6.56 -26.35 44.17
C ASN A 194 -6.81 -26.62 45.67
N GLU A 195 -6.82 -25.59 46.50
CA GLU A 195 -7.16 -25.68 47.91
C GLU A 195 -8.64 -26.10 48.11
N LYS A 196 -9.57 -25.50 47.37
CA LYS A 196 -10.99 -25.91 47.38
C LYS A 196 -11.19 -27.33 46.86
N VAL A 197 -10.51 -27.73 45.79
CA VAL A 197 -10.58 -29.10 45.25
C VAL A 197 -10.07 -30.12 46.28
N ARG A 198 -8.96 -29.84 46.96
CA ARG A 198 -8.45 -30.68 48.05
C ARG A 198 -9.41 -30.76 49.23
N LEU A 199 -10.05 -29.65 49.59
CA LEU A 199 -11.04 -29.62 50.66
C LEU A 199 -12.24 -30.53 50.33
N TYR A 200 -12.81 -30.40 49.13
CA TYR A 200 -13.91 -31.27 48.69
C TYR A 200 -13.51 -32.74 48.61
N ALA A 201 -12.30 -33.04 48.15
CA ALA A 201 -11.79 -34.41 48.15
C ALA A 201 -11.70 -34.99 49.58
N LYS A 202 -11.24 -34.18 50.56
CA LYS A 202 -11.20 -34.60 51.98
C LYS A 202 -12.60 -34.83 52.55
N VAL A 203 -13.54 -33.91 52.28
CA VAL A 203 -14.94 -34.05 52.72
C VAL A 203 -15.58 -35.29 52.11
N GLY A 204 -15.41 -35.51 50.81
CA GLY A 204 -15.92 -36.71 50.14
C GLY A 204 -15.33 -37.99 50.72
N LYS A 205 -14.03 -38.00 51.04
CA LYS A 205 -13.38 -39.15 51.67
C LYS A 205 -13.94 -39.44 53.08
N ALA A 206 -14.13 -38.41 53.90
CA ALA A 206 -14.73 -38.54 55.22
C ALA A 206 -16.18 -39.06 55.16
N LEU A 207 -16.98 -38.62 54.18
CA LEU A 207 -18.34 -39.11 53.98
C LEU A 207 -18.38 -40.59 53.54
N ILE A 208 -17.42 -41.02 52.71
CA ILE A 208 -17.29 -42.43 52.30
C ILE A 208 -16.90 -43.29 53.51
N GLU A 209 -15.91 -42.86 54.29
CA GLU A 209 -15.45 -43.57 55.50
C GLU A 209 -16.57 -43.67 56.56
N ALA A 210 -17.33 -42.60 56.81
CA ALA A 210 -18.46 -42.61 57.74
C ALA A 210 -19.56 -43.60 57.28
N LYS A 211 -19.82 -43.66 55.98
CA LYS A 211 -20.80 -44.61 55.39
C LYS A 211 -20.34 -46.06 55.49
N GLU A 212 -19.04 -46.34 55.33
CA GLU A 212 -18.48 -47.69 55.45
C GLU A 212 -18.42 -48.18 56.92
N LEU A 213 -18.33 -47.27 57.88
CA LEU A 213 -18.26 -47.56 59.31
C LEU A 213 -19.63 -47.54 60.03
N GLU A 214 -20.74 -47.36 59.31
CA GLU A 214 -22.10 -47.19 59.87
C GLU A 214 -22.21 -46.10 60.95
N GLN A 215 -21.38 -45.06 60.87
CA GLN A 215 -21.45 -43.89 61.75
C GLN A 215 -22.17 -42.73 61.05
N ASP A 216 -22.94 -41.96 61.81
CA ASP A 216 -23.71 -40.82 61.27
C ASP A 216 -22.75 -39.80 60.62
N PRO A 217 -22.91 -39.44 59.33
CA PRO A 217 -21.96 -38.56 58.64
C PRO A 217 -22.14 -37.06 58.94
N PHE A 218 -23.06 -36.71 59.87
CA PHE A 218 -23.47 -35.34 60.19
C PHE A 218 -23.14 -34.94 61.63
#